data_AF-A0A3B9VJE5-F1
#
_entry.id   AF-A0A3B9VJE5-F1
#
_cell.length_a   1.000
_cell.length_b   1.000
_cell.length_c   1.000
_cell.angle_alpha   90.00
_cell.angle_beta   90.00
_cell.angle_gamma   90.00
#
_symmetry.space_group_name_H-M   'P 1'
#
loop_
_entity.id
_entity.type
_entity.pdbx_description
1 polymer ?
#
loop_
_entity_poly.entity_id
_entity_poly.type
_entity_poly.pdbx_seq_one_letter_code
_entity_poly.pdbx_strand_id
1 'polypeptide(L)'
;MLSLTEYEIYLLSIILIAFVYISFQLILKLIPYIKAFLQWNHTRSIMYGLANLNYSDEKIANAIKGDHSDELIEYLVLSSWFVKNEKSLKKIWIKDPKAANELISQTVIARYKYYCDVGGLEYD
;
A
#
# COMPACT_ATOMS: atom_id res chain seq x y z
N MET A 1 -40.01 -37.68 20.02
CA MET A 1 -39.64 -36.25 20.00
C MET A 1 -38.79 -36.02 21.24
N LEU A 2 -37.47 -35.89 21.10
CA LEU A 2 -36.61 -35.52 22.23
C LEU A 2 -36.74 -33.99 22.39
N SER A 3 -37.44 -33.53 23.43
CA SER A 3 -37.42 -32.13 23.80
C SER A 3 -36.14 -31.86 24.59
N LEU A 4 -35.40 -30.84 24.19
CA LEU A 4 -34.29 -30.32 24.97
C LEU A 4 -34.80 -29.91 26.36
N THR A 5 -34.04 -30.28 27.38
CA THR A 5 -34.24 -29.79 28.74
C THR A 5 -33.93 -28.29 28.80
N GLU A 6 -34.50 -27.57 29.78
CA GLU A 6 -34.24 -26.13 29.95
C GLU A 6 -32.74 -25.84 30.06
N TYR A 7 -31.98 -26.70 30.75
CA TYR A 7 -30.53 -26.59 30.88
C TYR A 7 -29.80 -26.65 29.53
N GLU A 8 -30.20 -27.56 28.64
CA GLU A 8 -29.59 -27.68 27.30
C GLU A 8 -29.90 -26.45 26.44
N ILE A 9 -31.09 -25.85 26.59
CA ILE A 9 -31.45 -24.60 25.91
C ILE A 9 -30.59 -23.44 26.41
N TYR A 10 -30.36 -23.33 27.73
CA TYR A 10 -29.47 -22.32 28.30
C TYR A 10 -28.03 -22.49 27.81
N LEU A 11 -27.52 -23.72 27.79
CA LEU A 11 -26.17 -24.02 27.32
C LEU A 11 -25.99 -23.66 25.84
N LEU A 12 -26.94 -24.04 24.98
CA LEU A 12 -26.92 -23.69 23.55
C LEU A 12 -26.94 -22.18 23.33
N SER A 13 -27.71 -21.45 24.14
CA SER A 13 -27.79 -19.98 24.07
C SER A 13 -26.45 -19.33 24.42
N ILE A 14 -25.76 -19.81 25.45
CA ILE A 14 -24.43 -19.32 25.84
C ILE A 14 -23.40 -19.60 24.74
N ILE A 15 -23.40 -20.82 24.18
CA ILE A 15 -22.51 -21.19 23.09
C ILE A 15 -22.74 -20.29 21.87
N LEU A 16 -24.00 -20.02 21.52
CA LEU A 16 -24.34 -19.15 20.41
C LEU A 16 -23.83 -17.72 20.62
N ILE A 17 -24.05 -17.14 21.80
CA ILE A 17 -23.56 -15.79 22.14
C ILE A 17 -22.03 -15.73 22.07
N ALA A 18 -21.33 -16.74 22.62
CA ALA A 18 -19.89 -16.82 22.56
C ALA A 18 -19.37 -16.91 21.12
N PHE A 19 -20.02 -17.70 20.27
CA PHE A 19 -19.67 -17.83 18.85
C PHE A 19 -19.84 -16.51 18.10
N VAL A 20 -20.95 -15.80 18.32
CA VAL A 20 -21.19 -14.47 17.73
C VAL A 20 -20.13 -13.48 18.18
N TYR A 21 -19.80 -13.46 19.48
CA TYR A 21 -18.77 -12.57 20.02
C TYR A 21 -17.39 -12.84 19.41
N ILE A 22 -16.96 -14.10 19.34
CA ILE A 22 -15.67 -14.48 18.75
C ILE A 22 -15.63 -14.09 17.27
N SER A 23 -16.69 -14.37 16.52
CA SER A 23 -16.81 -14.01 15.10
C SER A 23 -16.73 -12.50 14.90
N PHE A 24 -17.41 -11.71 15.73
CA PHE A 24 -17.37 -10.25 15.69
C PHE A 24 -15.96 -9.70 15.95
N GLN A 25 -15.26 -10.21 16.97
CA GLN A 25 -13.88 -9.81 17.26
C GLN A 25 -12.91 -10.16 16.12
N LEU A 26 -13.09 -11.32 15.49
CA LEU A 26 -12.33 -11.71 14.30
C LEU A 26 -12.56 -10.74 13.13
N ILE A 27 -13.81 -10.37 12.87
CA ILE A 27 -14.16 -9.40 11.82
C ILE A 27 -13.48 -8.06 12.10
N LEU A 28 -13.56 -7.54 13.34
CA LEU A 28 -12.92 -6.28 13.71
C LEU A 28 -11.40 -6.30 13.47
N LYS A 29 -10.74 -7.43 13.77
CA LYS A 29 -9.30 -7.61 13.52
C LYS A 29 -8.96 -7.68 12.03
N LEU A 30 -9.88 -8.12 11.17
CA LEU A 30 -9.66 -8.23 9.72
C LEU A 30 -9.86 -6.90 8.97
N ILE A 31 -10.70 -6.00 9.48
CA ILE A 31 -10.96 -4.67 8.86
C ILE A 31 -9.67 -3.92 8.46
N PRO A 32 -8.64 -3.75 9.31
CA PRO A 32 -7.42 -3.03 8.92
C PRO A 32 -6.67 -3.71 7.78
N TYR A 33 -6.63 -5.05 7.74
CA TYR A 33 -5.99 -5.79 6.65
C TYR A 33 -6.74 -5.63 5.32
N ILE A 34 -8.07 -5.65 5.37
CA ILE A 34 -8.91 -5.42 4.18
C ILE A 34 -8.68 -4.00 3.65
N LYS A 35 -8.66 -2.98 4.53
CA LYS A 35 -8.37 -1.59 4.14
C LYS A 35 -6.97 -1.46 3.51
N ALA A 36 -5.95 -2.05 4.14
CA ALA A 36 -4.59 -2.03 3.61
C ALA A 36 -4.49 -2.70 2.24
N PHE A 37 -5.21 -3.81 2.04
CA PHE A 37 -5.26 -4.52 0.76
C PHE A 37 -5.97 -3.72 -0.34
N LEU A 38 -7.08 -3.06 -0.03
CA LEU A 38 -7.79 -2.19 -0.98
C LEU A 38 -6.91 -1.00 -1.37
N GLN A 39 -6.26 -0.34 -0.40
CA GLN A 39 -5.31 0.74 -0.66
C GLN A 39 -4.15 0.26 -1.54
N TRP A 40 -3.56 -0.90 -1.21
CA TRP A 40 -2.49 -1.51 -2.02
C TRP A 40 -2.90 -1.69 -3.48
N ASN A 41 -4.10 -2.23 -3.75
CA ASN A 41 -4.57 -2.45 -5.12
C ASN A 41 -4.78 -1.13 -5.87
N HIS A 42 -5.31 -0.12 -5.19
CA HIS A 42 -5.48 1.21 -5.77
C HIS A 42 -4.14 1.84 -6.14
N THR A 43 -3.19 1.90 -5.19
CA THR A 43 -1.84 2.40 -5.43
C THR A 43 -1.13 1.63 -6.53
N ARG A 44 -1.21 0.29 -6.51
CA ARG A 44 -0.65 -0.57 -7.56
C ARG A 44 -1.18 -0.21 -8.93
N SER A 45 -2.49 0.00 -9.08
CA SER A 45 -3.10 0.36 -10.35
C SER A 45 -2.56 1.69 -10.89
N ILE A 46 -2.44 2.70 -10.02
CA ILE A 46 -1.88 4.01 -10.38
C ILE A 46 -0.42 3.86 -10.81
N MET A 47 0.41 3.17 -10.02
CA MET A 47 1.84 3.00 -10.30
C MET A 47 2.09 2.22 -11.59
N TYR A 48 1.31 1.17 -11.87
CA TYR A 48 1.40 0.47 -13.15
C TYR A 48 0.94 1.32 -14.33
N GLY A 49 -0.10 2.14 -14.14
CA GLY A 49 -0.55 3.10 -15.15
C GLY A 49 0.56 4.10 -15.51
N LEU A 50 1.24 4.65 -14.50
CA LEU A 50 2.36 5.57 -14.67
C LEU A 50 3.60 4.89 -15.28
N ALA A 51 3.96 3.69 -14.81
CA ALA A 51 5.12 2.97 -15.33
C ALA A 51 4.95 2.56 -16.80
N ASN A 52 3.72 2.25 -17.22
CA ASN A 52 3.40 1.91 -18.61
C ASN A 52 3.50 3.10 -19.58
N LEU A 53 3.65 4.33 -19.09
CA LEU A 53 3.99 5.48 -19.93
C LEU A 53 5.40 5.35 -20.54
N ASN A 54 6.22 4.41 -20.03
CA ASN A 54 7.46 3.92 -20.63
C ASN A 54 8.45 5.05 -21.04
N TYR A 55 8.56 6.06 -20.17
CA TYR A 55 9.53 7.14 -20.35
C TYR A 55 10.94 6.60 -20.08
N SER A 56 11.86 6.80 -21.03
CA SER A 56 13.28 6.52 -20.83
C SER A 56 13.88 7.48 -19.79
N ASP A 57 14.95 7.06 -19.13
CA ASP A 57 15.68 7.93 -18.17
C ASP A 57 16.09 9.27 -18.82
N GLU A 58 16.41 9.26 -20.12
CA GLU A 58 16.65 10.47 -20.93
C GLU A 58 15.43 11.39 -21.03
N LYS A 59 14.22 10.85 -21.22
CA LYS A 59 13.01 11.67 -21.26
C LYS A 59 12.65 12.22 -19.89
N ILE A 60 12.94 11.48 -18.81
CA ILE A 60 12.77 11.96 -17.44
C ILE A 60 13.76 13.11 -17.17
N ALA A 61 15.03 12.94 -17.55
CA ALA A 61 16.05 13.99 -17.44
C ALA A 61 15.72 15.24 -18.28
N ASN A 62 15.18 15.08 -19.48
CA ASN A 62 14.73 16.19 -20.31
C ASN A 62 13.46 16.86 -19.78
N ALA A 63 12.56 16.11 -19.11
CA ALA A 63 11.40 16.69 -18.45
C ALA A 63 11.78 17.55 -17.24
N ILE A 64 12.78 17.12 -16.45
CA ILE A 64 13.37 17.91 -15.36
C ILE A 64 13.95 19.22 -15.89
N LYS A 65 14.68 19.19 -17.00
CA LYS A 65 15.25 20.39 -17.63
C LYS A 65 14.21 21.30 -18.29
N GLY A 66 13.01 20.80 -18.54
CA GLY A 66 11.93 21.47 -19.27
C GLY A 66 10.93 22.22 -18.39
N ASP A 67 11.22 22.41 -17.09
CA ASP A 67 10.37 23.13 -16.13
C ASP A 67 9.02 22.42 -15.83
N HIS A 68 8.99 21.09 -15.97
CA HIS A 68 7.87 20.28 -15.48
C HIS A 68 7.95 20.11 -13.96
N SER A 69 6.81 20.04 -13.27
CA SER A 69 6.81 20.02 -11.80
C SER A 69 7.58 18.81 -11.25
N ASP A 70 8.42 19.07 -10.25
CA ASP A 70 9.21 18.07 -9.52
C ASP A 70 8.37 16.86 -9.09
N GLU A 71 7.12 17.12 -8.67
CA GLU A 71 6.16 16.11 -8.26
C GLU A 71 5.87 15.08 -9.37
N LEU A 72 5.74 15.52 -10.64
CA LEU A 72 5.48 14.62 -11.75
C LEU A 72 6.66 13.67 -11.99
N ILE A 73 7.88 14.19 -11.86
CA ILE A 73 9.13 13.44 -11.99
C ILE A 73 9.26 12.44 -10.83
N GLU A 74 8.98 12.87 -9.61
CA GLU A 74 8.94 11.99 -8.43
C GLU A 74 7.97 10.82 -8.65
N TYR A 75 6.75 11.07 -9.13
CA TYR A 75 5.76 10.03 -9.40
C TYR A 75 6.20 9.05 -10.49
N LEU A 76 6.81 9.54 -11.58
CA LEU A 76 7.32 8.69 -12.66
C LEU A 76 8.45 7.79 -12.16
N VAL A 77 9.41 8.36 -11.44
CA VAL A 77 10.56 7.63 -10.88
C VAL A 77 10.10 6.61 -9.84
N LEU A 78 9.18 7.01 -8.97
CA LEU A 78 8.57 6.14 -7.97
C LEU A 78 7.86 4.95 -8.62
N SER A 79 7.07 5.21 -9.68
CA SER A 79 6.31 4.15 -10.37
C SER A 79 7.21 3.06 -10.95
N SER A 80 8.35 3.44 -11.55
CA SER A 80 9.33 2.48 -12.11
C SER A 80 10.00 1.63 -11.03
N TRP A 81 10.39 2.23 -9.89
CA TRP A 81 10.93 1.47 -8.76
C TRP A 81 9.87 0.56 -8.12
N PHE A 82 8.65 1.07 -7.97
CA PHE A 82 7.53 0.36 -7.38
C PHE A 82 7.27 -0.95 -8.12
N VAL A 83 7.19 -0.92 -9.46
CA VAL A 83 6.94 -2.12 -10.27
C VAL A 83 8.04 -3.16 -10.10
N LYS A 84 9.32 -2.73 -10.05
CA LYS A 84 10.46 -3.65 -9.84
C LYS A 84 10.43 -4.30 -8.45
N ASN A 85 9.94 -3.58 -7.43
CA ASN A 85 9.99 -4.00 -6.03
C ASN A 85 8.62 -4.48 -5.49
N GLU A 86 7.61 -4.60 -6.35
CA GLU A 86 6.21 -4.78 -5.97
C GLU A 86 6.02 -5.91 -4.94
N LYS A 87 6.60 -7.09 -5.21
CA LYS A 87 6.41 -8.27 -4.35
C LYS A 87 6.92 -8.04 -2.92
N SER A 88 8.10 -7.41 -2.79
CA SER A 88 8.69 -7.11 -1.48
C SER A 88 7.87 -6.05 -0.75
N LEU A 89 7.52 -4.98 -1.47
CA LEU A 89 6.74 -3.86 -0.93
C LEU A 89 5.35 -4.31 -0.49
N LYS A 90 4.66 -5.17 -1.25
CA LYS A 90 3.35 -5.73 -0.89
C LYS A 90 3.39 -6.47 0.45
N LYS A 91 4.45 -7.25 0.68
CA LYS A 91 4.61 -8.01 1.93
C LYS A 91 4.78 -7.08 3.13
N ILE A 92 5.55 -6.01 2.97
CA ILE A 92 5.72 -4.98 4.01
C ILE A 92 4.40 -4.25 4.22
N TRP A 93 3.74 -3.79 3.16
CA TRP A 93 2.48 -3.02 3.21
C TRP A 93 1.35 -3.75 3.93
N ILE A 94 1.15 -5.05 3.64
CA ILE A 94 0.10 -5.84 4.30
C ILE A 94 0.39 -6.04 5.79
N LYS A 95 1.67 -6.12 6.18
CA LYS A 95 2.08 -6.36 7.56
C LYS A 95 2.15 -5.07 8.38
N ASP A 96 2.70 -4.03 7.78
CA ASP A 96 2.93 -2.71 8.35
C ASP A 96 2.86 -1.64 7.24
N PRO A 97 1.68 -1.06 7.02
CA PRO A 97 1.49 0.00 6.03
C PRO A 97 2.36 1.24 6.31
N LYS A 98 2.67 1.53 7.58
CA LYS A 98 3.45 2.71 7.96
C LYS A 98 4.91 2.55 7.54
N ALA A 99 5.50 1.40 7.85
CA ALA A 99 6.87 1.08 7.41
C ALA A 99 6.99 1.05 5.87
N ALA A 100 5.95 0.56 5.18
CA ALA A 100 5.93 0.59 3.72
C ALA A 100 5.92 2.02 3.16
N ASN A 101 5.13 2.91 3.75
CA ASN A 101 5.11 4.33 3.37
C ASN A 101 6.45 5.03 3.63
N GLU A 102 7.09 4.76 4.77
CA GLU A 102 8.42 5.31 5.08
C GLU A 102 9.47 4.87 4.05
N LEU A 103 9.46 3.59 3.63
CA LEU A 103 10.36 3.07 2.59
C LEU A 103 10.14 3.77 1.24
N ILE A 104 8.89 4.01 0.86
CA ILE A 104 8.53 4.73 -0.37
C ILE A 104 9.07 6.15 -0.29
N SER A 105 8.78 6.89 0.78
CA SER A 105 9.23 8.28 0.95
C SER A 105 10.76 8.41 0.91
N GLN A 106 11.49 7.52 1.59
CA GLN A 106 12.95 7.52 1.55
C GLN A 106 13.49 7.27 0.14
N THR A 107 12.83 6.38 -0.62
CA THR A 107 13.23 6.09 -1.99
C THR A 107 12.99 7.27 -2.92
N VAL A 108 11.86 7.96 -2.80
CA VAL A 108 11.57 9.18 -3.60
C VAL A 108 12.65 10.23 -3.36
N ILE A 109 12.92 10.55 -2.09
CA ILE A 109 13.90 11.57 -1.71
C ILE A 109 15.29 11.23 -2.25
N ALA A 110 15.75 9.99 -2.07
CA ALA A 110 17.08 9.57 -2.54
C ALA A 110 17.22 9.69 -4.06
N ARG A 111 16.14 9.39 -4.79
CA ARG A 111 16.15 9.33 -6.25
C ARG A 111 15.93 10.71 -6.88
N TYR A 112 15.12 11.55 -6.25
CA TYR A 112 15.00 12.97 -6.60
C TYR A 112 16.37 13.66 -6.49
N LYS A 113 17.06 13.49 -5.35
CA LYS A 113 18.44 14.01 -5.17
C LYS A 113 19.40 13.58 -6.28
N TYR A 114 19.39 12.29 -6.64
CA TYR A 114 20.21 11.79 -7.74
C TYR A 114 19.95 12.54 -9.06
N TYR A 115 18.68 12.82 -9.39
CA TYR A 115 18.35 13.53 -10.63
C TYR A 115 18.68 15.03 -10.57
N CYS A 116 18.57 15.69 -9.41
CA CYS A 116 19.06 17.06 -9.22
C CYS A 116 20.57 17.14 -9.40
N ASP A 117 21.32 16.21 -8.79
CA ASP A 117 22.79 16.15 -8.87
C ASP A 117 23.26 15.88 -10.32
N VAL A 118 22.60 14.96 -11.03
CA VAL A 118 22.90 14.64 -12.44
C VAL A 118 22.41 15.75 -13.38
N GLY A 119 21.37 16.49 -12.99
CA GLY A 119 20.78 17.60 -13.74
C GLY A 119 21.53 18.92 -13.60
N GLY A 120 22.39 19.06 -12.59
CA GLY A 120 23.11 20.30 -12.28
C GLY A 120 22.24 21.38 -11.65
N LEU A 121 21.16 21.00 -10.96
CA LEU A 121 20.28 21.93 -10.24
C LEU A 121 20.75 22.04 -8.79
N GLU A 122 21.11 23.25 -8.35
CA GLU A 122 21.46 23.54 -6.95
C GLU A 122 20.20 23.61 -6.09
N TYR A 123 20.31 23.08 -4.88
CA TYR A 123 19.24 22.99 -3.89
C TYR A 123 19.21 24.29 -3.07
N ASP A 124 18.17 25.10 -3.21
CA ASP A 124 17.89 26.26 -2.32
C ASP A 124 17.05 25.85 -1.11
#